data_AF-B7KI99-F1
#
_entry.id   AF-B7KI99-F1
#
_cell.length_a   1.000
_cell.length_b   1.000
_cell.length_c   1.000
_cell.angle_alpha   90.00
_cell.angle_beta   90.00
_cell.angle_gamma   90.00
#
_symmetry.space_group_name_H-M   'P 1'
#
loop_
_entity.id
_entity.type
_entity.pdbx_description
1 polymer ?
#
loop_
_entity_poly.entity_id
_entity_poly.type
_entity_poly.pdbx_seq_one_letter_code
_entity_poly.pdbx_strand_id
1 'polypeptide(L)'
;MAIKNQSFFSHVDFLATEQFKLIGEYAEEKLLLIGKTKGYGEPIVAISKTDDPSQEDLVACDLYELMKCSDQAINIRDLVIV
;
A
#
# COMPACT_ATOMS: atom_id res chain seq x y z
N MET A 1 10.18 10.56 -4.20
CA MET A 1 9.62 9.23 -3.94
C MET A 1 9.10 8.62 -5.23
N ALA A 2 9.48 7.39 -5.53
CA ALA A 2 8.95 6.62 -6.65
C ALA A 2 8.41 5.27 -6.15
N ILE A 3 7.41 4.72 -6.84
CA ILE A 3 6.97 3.33 -6.64
C ILE A 3 7.75 2.48 -7.64
N LYS A 4 8.71 1.67 -7.17
CA LYS A 4 9.68 1.00 -8.05
C LYS A 4 9.04 0.06 -9.06
N ASN A 5 7.97 -0.61 -8.66
CA ASN A 5 7.28 -1.62 -9.43
C ASN A 5 5.96 -1.10 -10.02
N GLN A 6 5.78 0.22 -10.13
CA GLN A 6 4.55 0.83 -10.66
C GLN A 6 4.17 0.30 -12.05
N SER A 7 5.16 0.00 -12.89
CA SER A 7 4.95 -0.55 -14.24
C SER A 7 4.27 -1.93 -14.25
N PHE A 8 4.37 -2.70 -13.17
CA PHE A 8 3.69 -4.00 -13.04
C PHE A 8 2.20 -3.87 -12.67
N PHE A 9 1.77 -2.67 -12.28
CA PHE A 9 0.42 -2.36 -11.84
C PHE A 9 -0.31 -1.45 -12.86
N SER A 10 -0.30 -1.84 -14.13
CA SER A 10 -0.94 -1.06 -15.22
C SER A 10 -2.47 -0.89 -15.06
N HIS A 11 -3.09 -1.75 -14.26
CA HIS A 11 -4.52 -1.79 -13.97
C HIS A 11 -4.88 -1.03 -12.68
N VAL A 12 -3.95 -0.25 -12.10
CA VAL A 12 -4.13 0.48 -10.85
C VAL A 12 -4.22 1.97 -11.12
N ASP A 13 -5.17 2.62 -10.46
CA ASP A 13 -5.20 4.06 -10.28
C ASP A 13 -4.39 4.40 -9.02
N PHE A 14 -3.14 4.81 -9.24
CA PHE A 14 -2.28 5.28 -8.16
C PHE A 14 -2.73 6.65 -7.68
N LEU A 15 -2.75 6.81 -6.36
CA LEU A 15 -2.97 8.10 -5.73
C LEU A 15 -1.76 9.01 -5.96
N ALA A 16 -1.96 10.32 -5.84
CA ALA A 16 -0.82 11.22 -5.73
C ALA A 16 -0.10 10.99 -4.39
N THR A 17 1.20 11.26 -4.33
CA THR A 17 2.05 11.03 -3.14
C THR A 17 1.46 11.64 -1.87
N GLU A 18 0.98 12.88 -1.98
CA GLU A 18 0.37 13.66 -0.91
C GLU A 18 -1.00 13.11 -0.44
N GLN A 19 -1.56 12.17 -1.19
CA GLN A 19 -2.83 11.50 -0.88
C GLN A 19 -2.63 10.10 -0.29
N PHE A 20 -1.39 9.65 -0.12
CA PHE A 20 -1.10 8.37 0.52
C PHE A 20 -1.60 8.38 1.96
N LYS A 21 -2.19 7.27 2.39
CA LYS A 21 -2.80 7.15 3.72
C LYS A 21 -2.17 6.01 4.48
N LEU A 22 -1.74 6.28 5.71
CA LEU A 22 -1.41 5.21 6.66
C LEU A 22 -2.70 4.48 7.05
N ILE A 23 -2.78 3.21 6.67
CA ILE A 23 -3.97 2.37 6.93
C ILE A 23 -3.70 1.31 7.99
N GLY A 24 -2.44 1.09 8.38
CA GLY A 24 -2.09 0.05 9.33
C GLY A 24 -0.60 -0.20 9.45
N GLU A 25 -0.27 -1.36 10.00
CA GLU A 25 1.08 -1.86 10.19
C GLU A 25 1.18 -3.31 9.73
N TYR A 26 2.33 -3.67 9.19
CA TYR A 26 2.70 -5.02 8.79
C TYR A 26 4.14 -5.27 9.21
N ALA A 27 4.42 -6.33 9.97
CA ALA A 27 5.79 -6.64 10.39
C ALA A 27 6.50 -5.52 11.17
N GLU A 28 5.76 -4.73 11.96
CA GLU A 28 6.25 -3.48 12.59
C GLU A 28 6.57 -2.34 11.61
N GLU A 29 6.38 -2.56 10.30
CA GLU A 29 6.53 -1.56 9.25
C GLU A 29 5.17 -0.91 8.93
N LYS A 30 5.20 0.32 8.40
CA LYS A 30 3.98 1.08 8.09
C LYS A 30 3.33 0.59 6.82
N LEU A 31 2.02 0.42 6.84
CA LEU A 31 1.23 0.04 5.68
C LEU A 31 0.47 1.24 5.12
N LEU A 32 0.82 1.65 3.90
CA LEU A 32 0.28 2.81 3.23
C LEU A 32 -0.66 2.39 2.11
N LEU A 33 -1.86 2.97 2.04
CA LEU A 33 -2.70 2.92 0.85
C LEU A 33 -2.16 3.90 -0.18
N ILE A 34 -1.83 3.38 -1.36
CA ILE A 34 -1.18 4.15 -2.43
C ILE A 34 -1.95 4.11 -3.75
N GLY A 35 -3.03 3.33 -3.83
CA GLY A 35 -3.83 3.20 -5.03
C GLY A 35 -4.98 2.23 -4.88
N LYS A 36 -5.77 2.11 -5.94
CA LYS A 36 -6.81 1.09 -6.07
C LYS A 36 -6.79 0.50 -7.48
N THR A 37 -7.16 -0.76 -7.64
CA THR A 37 -7.38 -1.32 -8.97
C THR A 37 -8.55 -0.62 -9.68
N LYS A 38 -8.49 -0.50 -11.01
CA LYS A 38 -9.54 0.10 -11.85
C LYS A 38 -10.85 -0.71 -11.91
N GLY A 39 -10.79 -1.98 -11.49
CA GLY A 39 -11.91 -2.92 -11.58
C GLY A 39 -12.85 -2.80 -10.38
N TYR A 40 -12.54 -3.54 -9.32
CA TYR A 40 -13.37 -3.57 -8.10
C TYR A 40 -12.87 -2.64 -7.01
N GLY A 41 -11.86 -1.81 -7.29
CA GLY A 41 -11.31 -0.87 -6.34
C GLY A 41 -10.52 -1.54 -5.22
N GLU A 42 -9.94 -2.72 -5.48
CA GLU A 42 -9.11 -3.42 -4.51
C GLU A 42 -7.92 -2.53 -4.08
N PRO A 43 -7.64 -2.42 -2.77
CA PRO A 43 -6.60 -1.54 -2.27
C PRO A 43 -5.21 -2.05 -2.62
N ILE A 44 -4.41 -1.14 -3.20
CA ILE A 44 -2.99 -1.34 -3.45
C ILE A 44 -2.22 -0.57 -2.39
N VAL A 45 -1.31 -1.28 -1.74
CA VAL A 45 -0.59 -0.80 -0.57
C VAL A 45 0.91 -0.80 -0.81
N ALA A 46 1.63 -0.01 -0.04
CA ALA A 46 3.08 -0.11 0.08
C ALA A 46 3.48 -0.26 1.55
N ILE A 47 4.60 -0.93 1.76
CA ILE A 47 5.22 -1.03 3.07
C ILE A 47 6.32 0.02 3.15
N SER A 48 6.32 0.81 4.22
CA SER A 48 7.27 1.88 4.49
C SER A 48 8.03 1.55 5.77
N LYS A 49 9.36 1.61 5.70
CA LYS A 49 10.25 1.31 6.83
C LYS A 49 10.47 2.51 7.72
N THR A 50 10.12 3.70 7.23
CA THR A 50 10.39 4.97 7.90
C THR A 50 9.10 5.64 8.34
N ASP A 51 9.24 6.63 9.24
CA ASP A 51 8.09 7.41 9.64
C ASP A 51 7.56 8.34 8.54
N ASP A 52 8.45 8.75 7.64
CA ASP A 52 8.21 9.64 6.52
C ASP A 52 8.46 8.91 5.19
N PRO A 53 7.41 8.37 4.55
CA PRO A 53 7.56 7.61 3.31
C PRO A 53 8.15 8.43 2.16
N SER A 54 8.15 9.76 2.22
CA SER A 54 8.74 10.60 1.18
C SER A 54 10.26 10.41 1.03
N GLN A 55 10.90 9.89 2.08
CA GLN A 55 12.35 9.66 2.16
C GLN A 55 12.80 8.30 1.62
N GLU A 56 11.87 7.43 1.22
CA GLU A 56 12.20 6.11 0.69
C GLU A 56 11.54 5.84 -0.66
N ASP A 57 12.05 4.83 -1.36
CA ASP A 57 11.37 4.30 -2.53
C ASP A 57 10.42 3.19 -2.09
N LEU A 58 9.17 3.25 -2.55
CA LEU A 58 8.14 2.31 -2.15
C LEU A 58 7.97 1.17 -3.15
N VAL A 59 7.42 0.07 -2.68
CA VAL A 59 7.04 -1.10 -3.48
C VAL A 59 5.56 -1.35 -3.28
N ALA A 60 4.81 -1.34 -4.37
CA ALA A 60 3.38 -1.62 -4.38
C ALA A 60 3.12 -3.13 -4.25
N CYS A 61 2.10 -3.47 -3.47
CA CYS A 61 1.61 -4.80 -3.24
C CYS A 61 0.08 -4.78 -3.22
N ASP A 62 -0.54 -5.87 -3.65
CA ASP A 62 -1.97 -6.08 -3.41
C ASP A 62 -2.18 -6.42 -1.93
N LEU A 63 -3.09 -5.71 -1.27
CA LEU A 63 -3.34 -5.92 0.16
C LEU A 63 -3.86 -7.34 0.45
N TYR A 64 -4.75 -7.87 -0.38
CA TYR A 64 -5.33 -9.18 -0.16
C TYR A 64 -4.31 -10.29 -0.39
N GLU A 65 -3.43 -10.14 -1.37
CA GLU A 65 -2.33 -11.09 -1.57
C GLU A 65 -1.32 -11.03 -0.41
N LEU A 66 -1.04 -9.83 0.13
CA LEU A 66 -0.23 -9.68 1.33
C LEU A 66 -0.87 -10.38 2.54
N MET A 67 -2.19 -10.26 2.69
CA MET A 67 -2.94 -10.95 3.75
C MET A 67 -2.96 -12.47 3.59
N LYS A 68 -2.99 -12.99 2.36
CA LYS A 68 -2.96 -14.44 2.12
C LYS A 68 -1.59 -15.05 2.35
N CYS A 69 -0.53 -14.31 2.01
CA CYS A 69 0.84 -14.85 2.00
C CYS A 69 1.60 -14.63 3.31
N SER A 70 1.04 -13.90 4.28
CA SER A 70 1.76 -13.58 5.50
C SER A 70 1.36 -14.44 6.69
N ASP A 71 2.38 -14.99 7.35
CA ASP A 71 2.28 -15.57 8.69
C ASP A 71 2.21 -14.49 9.80
N GLN A 72 2.45 -13.22 9.45
CA GLN A 72 2.44 -12.10 10.38
C GLN A 72 1.11 -11.36 10.33
N ALA A 73 0.66 -10.92 11.51
CA ALA A 73 -0.58 -10.17 11.63
C ALA A 73 -0.46 -8.82 10.92
N ILE A 74 -1.33 -8.59 9.94
CA ILE A 74 -1.55 -7.26 9.36
C ILE A 74 -2.58 -6.56 10.25
N ASN A 75 -2.18 -5.43 10.84
CA ASN A 75 -3.05 -4.63 11.69
C ASN A 75 -3.58 -3.43 10.91
N ILE A 76 -4.76 -3.58 10.33
CA ILE A 76 -5.45 -2.51 9.59
C ILE A 76 -6.27 -1.69 10.59
N ARG A 77 -6.00 -0.38 10.67
CA ARG A 77 -6.67 0.55 11.59
C ARG A 77 -7.62 1.50 10.88
N ASP A 78 -7.30 1.93 9.66
CA ASP A 78 -8.02 2.99 8.94
C ASP A 78 -8.25 2.67 7.45
N LEU A 79 -8.81 1.50 7.16
CA LEU A 79 -9.25 1.16 5.80
C LEU A 79 -10.76 1.39 5.64
N VAL A 80 -11.14 2.59 5.22
CA VAL A 80 -12.52 2.86 4.80
C VAL A 80 -12.66 2.50 3.32
N ILE A 81 -13.23 1.31 3.06
CA ILE A 81 -13.66 0.90 1.72
C ILE A 81 -15.05 1.50 1.51
N VAL A 82 -15.12 2.62 0.79
CA VAL A 82 -16.37 3.23 0.30
C VAL A 82 -16.66 2.71 -1.10
#